data_AF-A0AAV4AKU2-F1
#
_entry.id   AF-A0AAV4AKU2-F1
#
_cell.length_a   1.000
_cell.length_b   1.000
_cell.length_c   1.000
_cell.angle_alpha   90.00
_cell.angle_beta   90.00
_cell.angle_gamma   90.00
#
_symmetry.space_group_name_H-M   'P 1'
#
loop_
_entity.id
_entity.type
_entity.pdbx_description
1 polymer ?
#
loop_
_entity_poly.entity_id
_entity_poly.type
_entity_poly.pdbx_seq_one_letter_code
_entity_poly.pdbx_strand_id
1 'polypeptide(L)'
;MHGDYHQQCISEDRRALGRKSFSETFKKLKFSIFQQCKDQCDICVGAKLVNVSEEKYDRPYDRKTLAQEEKKRDKDESDANTEVWTMDLQSVLTCPKTQASALYYKPN
;
A
#
# COMPACT_ATOMS: atom_id res chain seq x y z
N MET A 1 -19.11 1.13 -3.54
CA MET A 1 -19.40 -0.30 -3.28
C MET A 1 -20.74 -0.54 -2.62
N HIS A 2 -20.94 -0.34 -1.30
CA HIS A 2 -22.29 -0.50 -0.71
C HIS A 2 -23.28 0.57 -1.24
N GLY A 3 -22.80 1.80 -1.49
CA GLY A 3 -23.61 2.86 -2.13
C GLY A 3 -24.08 2.50 -3.53
N ASP A 4 -23.17 2.06 -4.40
CA ASP A 4 -23.50 1.63 -5.78
C ASP A 4 -24.46 0.41 -5.78
N TYR A 5 -24.23 -0.56 -4.89
CA TYR A 5 -25.15 -1.68 -4.67
C TYR A 5 -26.56 -1.20 -4.28
N HIS A 6 -26.64 -0.21 -3.40
CA HIS A 6 -27.92 0.34 -2.95
C HIS A 6 -28.66 1.07 -4.10
N GLN A 7 -27.93 1.84 -4.92
CA GLN A 7 -28.51 2.49 -6.10
C GLN A 7 -29.00 1.46 -7.12
N GLN A 8 -28.25 0.38 -7.34
CA GLN A 8 -28.67 -0.70 -8.23
C GLN A 8 -29.94 -1.40 -7.71
N CYS A 9 -30.01 -1.70 -6.41
CA CYS A 9 -31.21 -2.29 -5.82
C CYS A 9 -32.44 -1.38 -5.95
N ILE A 10 -32.28 -0.06 -5.83
CA ILE A 10 -33.37 0.90 -6.08
C ILE A 10 -33.80 0.84 -7.55
N SER A 11 -32.86 0.80 -8.49
CA SER A 11 -33.18 0.74 -9.93
C SER A 11 -33.87 -0.57 -10.35
N GLU A 12 -33.64 -1.65 -9.61
CA GLU A 12 -34.23 -2.98 -9.83
C GLU A 12 -35.51 -3.22 -9.00
N ASP A 13 -36.02 -2.20 -8.30
CA ASP A 13 -37.16 -2.28 -7.35
C ASP A 13 -37.00 -3.41 -6.32
N ARG A 14 -35.78 -3.59 -5.82
CA ARG A 14 -35.42 -4.60 -4.82
C ARG A 14 -35.04 -3.96 -3.49
N ARG A 15 -35.41 -4.61 -2.40
CA ARG A 15 -35.03 -4.18 -1.06
C ARG A 15 -33.52 -4.36 -0.84
N ALA A 16 -32.81 -3.24 -0.71
CA ALA A 16 -31.38 -3.24 -0.42
C ALA A 16 -31.07 -3.80 0.98
N LEU A 17 -30.00 -4.57 1.09
CA LEU A 17 -29.49 -5.03 2.38
C LEU A 17 -28.80 -3.91 3.15
N GLY A 18 -28.91 -3.97 4.48
CA GLY A 18 -28.19 -3.09 5.39
C GLY A 18 -26.67 -3.26 5.27
N ARG A 19 -25.92 -2.18 5.54
CA ARG A 19 -24.46 -2.12 5.33
C ARG A 19 -23.68 -3.22 6.03
N LYS A 20 -24.13 -3.65 7.22
CA LYS A 20 -23.52 -4.75 7.99
C LYS A 20 -23.66 -6.08 7.27
N SER A 21 -24.89 -6.47 6.92
CA SER A 21 -25.18 -7.71 6.20
C SER A 21 -24.53 -7.75 4.82
N PHE A 22 -24.48 -6.61 4.12
CA PHE A 22 -23.73 -6.48 2.88
C PHE A 22 -22.24 -6.76 3.11
N SER A 23 -21.61 -6.09 4.07
CA SER A 23 -20.17 -6.25 4.33
C SER A 23 -19.78 -7.67 4.75
N GLU A 24 -20.63 -8.33 5.56
CA GLU A 24 -20.41 -9.73 5.95
C GLU A 24 -20.53 -10.67 4.76
N THR A 25 -21.57 -10.51 3.93
CA THR A 25 -21.79 -11.33 2.73
C THR A 25 -20.70 -11.08 1.69
N PHE A 26 -20.30 -9.84 1.52
CA PHE A 26 -19.23 -9.41 0.63
C PHE A 26 -17.87 -10.00 1.01
N LYS A 27 -17.56 -10.06 2.32
CA LYS A 27 -16.39 -10.77 2.84
C LYS A 27 -16.50 -12.29 2.67
N LYS A 28 -17.67 -12.88 2.96
CA LYS A 28 -17.92 -14.33 2.80
C LYS A 28 -17.73 -14.78 1.35
N LEU A 29 -18.22 -13.99 0.40
CA LEU A 29 -18.09 -14.26 -1.03
C LEU A 29 -16.72 -13.87 -1.60
N LYS A 30 -15.80 -13.38 -0.75
CA LYS A 30 -14.44 -12.97 -1.12
C LYS A 30 -14.39 -12.01 -2.31
N PHE A 31 -15.40 -11.15 -2.46
CA PHE A 31 -15.42 -10.11 -3.49
C PHE A 31 -14.48 -8.95 -3.11
N SER A 32 -13.23 -9.20 -2.72
CA SER A 32 -12.25 -8.14 -2.53
C SER A 32 -11.89 -7.56 -3.91
N ILE A 33 -12.43 -6.38 -4.26
CA ILE A 33 -12.23 -5.82 -5.61
C ILE A 33 -10.79 -5.40 -5.85
N PHE A 34 -10.04 -5.04 -4.81
CA PHE A 34 -8.63 -4.70 -4.98
C PHE A 34 -7.97 -4.81 -3.63
N GLN A 35 -7.38 -5.96 -3.35
CA GLN A 35 -6.34 -5.99 -2.35
C GLN A 35 -5.10 -5.41 -3.03
N GLN A 36 -4.97 -4.07 -3.04
CA GLN A 36 -3.63 -3.50 -3.12
C GLN A 36 -2.89 -4.07 -1.91
N CYS A 37 -2.15 -5.15 -2.15
CA CYS A 37 -1.20 -5.66 -1.18
C CYS A 37 -0.24 -4.50 -0.96
N LYS A 38 -0.38 -3.81 0.20
CA LYS A 38 0.74 -3.13 0.81
C LYS A 38 1.95 -4.05 0.61
N ASP A 39 3.02 -3.51 0.02
CA ASP A 39 4.31 -4.16 -0.27
C ASP A 39 4.54 -4.72 -1.69
N GLN A 40 3.60 -4.59 -2.64
CA GLN A 40 3.89 -4.92 -4.05
C GLN A 40 4.45 -3.70 -4.79
N CYS A 41 5.76 -3.69 -5.05
CA CYS A 41 6.37 -2.74 -5.99
C CYS A 41 6.22 -3.21 -7.44
N ASP A 42 6.49 -2.33 -8.41
CA ASP A 42 6.38 -2.62 -9.84
C ASP A 42 7.17 -3.86 -10.27
N ILE A 43 8.30 -4.14 -9.60
CA ILE A 43 9.12 -5.34 -9.83
C ILE A 43 8.38 -6.60 -9.35
N CYS A 44 7.75 -6.56 -8.17
CA CYS A 44 6.97 -7.68 -7.63
C CYS A 44 5.71 -7.97 -8.47
N VAL A 45 5.07 -6.93 -9.01
CA VAL A 45 3.92 -7.08 -9.91
C VAL A 45 4.39 -7.59 -11.28
N GLY A 46 5.50 -7.06 -11.80
CA GLY A 46 6.07 -7.44 -13.08
C GLY A 46 6.58 -8.89 -13.12
N ALA A 47 7.15 -9.39 -12.03
CA ALA A 47 7.56 -10.80 -11.91
C ALA A 47 6.36 -11.76 -11.99
N LYS A 48 5.23 -11.42 -11.36
CA LYS A 48 3.98 -12.22 -11.45
C LYS A 48 3.40 -12.26 -12.87
N LEU A 49 3.69 -11.24 -13.68
CA LEU A 49 3.24 -11.11 -15.06
C LEU A 49 4.29 -11.57 -16.08
N VAL A 50 5.40 -12.20 -15.64
CA VAL A 50 6.50 -12.71 -16.47
C VAL A 50 7.18 -11.62 -17.34
N ASN A 51 7.11 -10.36 -16.90
CA ASN A 51 7.68 -9.22 -17.62
C ASN A 51 9.05 -8.77 -17.08
N VAL A 52 9.62 -9.51 -16.12
CA VAL A 52 10.85 -9.15 -15.43
C VAL A 52 11.80 -10.35 -15.42
N SER A 53 13.07 -10.11 -15.73
CA SER A 53 14.12 -11.12 -15.64
C SER A 53 14.36 -11.53 -14.19
N GLU A 54 14.63 -12.82 -13.96
CA GLU A 54 14.84 -13.42 -12.63
C GLU A 54 15.87 -12.63 -11.79
N GLU A 55 17.00 -12.25 -12.41
CA GLU A 55 18.04 -11.42 -11.79
C GLU A 55 17.54 -10.07 -11.22
N LYS A 56 16.53 -9.44 -11.85
CA LYS A 56 15.97 -8.16 -11.41
C LYS A 56 15.00 -8.34 -10.24
N TYR A 57 14.44 -9.53 -10.09
CA TYR A 57 13.57 -9.89 -8.98
C TYR A 57 14.36 -10.37 -7.76
N ASP A 58 15.39 -11.19 -7.97
CA ASP A 58 16.20 -11.78 -6.90
C ASP A 58 16.99 -10.73 -6.14
N ARG A 59 17.60 -9.77 -6.84
CA ARG A 59 18.45 -8.75 -6.19
C ARG A 59 17.71 -7.92 -5.11
N PRO A 60 16.50 -7.38 -5.34
CA PRO A 60 15.71 -6.74 -4.29
C PRO A 60 15.23 -7.71 -3.20
N TYR A 61 14.93 -8.95 -3.57
CA TYR A 61 14.47 -9.98 -2.64
C TYR A 61 15.58 -10.35 -1.64
N ASP A 62 16.77 -10.68 -2.13
CA ASP A 62 17.94 -11.03 -1.31
C ASP A 62 18.32 -9.89 -0.36
N ARG A 63 18.29 -8.65 -0.83
CA ARG A 63 18.53 -7.47 0.01
C ARG A 63 17.53 -7.32 1.15
N LYS A 64 16.25 -7.62 0.89
CA LYS A 64 15.22 -7.61 1.94
C LYS A 64 15.47 -8.72 2.96
N THR A 65 15.82 -9.92 2.50
CA THR A 65 16.12 -11.06 3.36
C THR A 65 17.34 -10.77 4.23
N LEU A 66 18.44 -10.30 3.65
CA LEU A 66 19.64 -9.90 4.39
C LEU A 66 19.31 -8.83 5.44
N ALA A 67 18.57 -7.78 5.08
CA ALA A 67 18.19 -6.74 6.05
C ALA A 67 17.34 -7.28 7.22
N GLN A 68 16.51 -8.30 6.98
CA GLN A 68 15.73 -8.95 8.04
C GLN A 68 16.59 -9.84 8.94
N GLU A 69 17.56 -10.55 8.36
CA GLU A 69 18.52 -11.39 9.09
C GLU A 69 19.42 -10.54 9.98
N GLU A 70 19.99 -9.45 9.45
CA GLU A 70 20.81 -8.49 10.20
C GLU A 70 20.01 -7.88 11.35
N LYS A 71 18.78 -7.43 11.09
CA LYS A 71 17.88 -6.90 12.13
C LYS A 71 17.58 -7.94 13.22
N LYS A 72 17.49 -9.22 12.86
CA LYS A 72 17.26 -10.29 13.84
C LYS A 72 18.51 -10.51 14.68
N ARG A 73 19.69 -10.54 14.05
CA ARG A 73 20.97 -10.63 14.74
C ARG A 73 21.16 -9.46 15.71
N ASP A 74 20.89 -8.23 15.30
CA ASP A 74 21.01 -7.04 16.14
C ASP A 74 20.06 -7.07 17.36
N LYS A 75 18.90 -7.75 17.23
CA LYS A 75 17.99 -7.97 18.36
C LYS A 75 18.48 -9.06 19.30
N ASP A 76 19.00 -10.15 18.74
CA ASP A 76 19.49 -11.30 19.51
C ASP A 76 20.79 -10.94 20.27
N GLU A 77 21.61 -10.03 19.72
CA GLU A 77 22.85 -9.50 20.32
C GLU A 77 22.62 -8.25 21.21
N SER A 78 21.36 -7.85 21.45
CA SER A 78 21.10 -6.64 22.24
C SER A 78 21.33 -6.89 23.74
N ASP A 79 22.35 -6.25 24.29
CA ASP A 79 22.61 -6.16 25.73
C ASP A 79 21.93 -4.94 26.37
N ALA A 80 21.83 -4.91 27.70
CA ALA A 80 21.25 -3.78 28.46
C ALA A 80 21.97 -2.42 28.24
N ASN A 81 23.14 -2.42 27.58
CA ASN A 81 23.90 -1.22 27.22
C ASN A 81 23.82 -0.86 25.73
N THR A 82 23.10 -1.63 24.91
CA THR A 82 23.05 -1.44 23.45
C THR A 82 21.64 -1.08 23.02
N GLU A 83 21.44 0.17 22.59
CA GLU A 83 20.15 0.64 22.08
C GLU A 83 20.15 0.67 20.54
N VAL A 84 19.24 -0.08 19.92
CA VAL A 84 19.09 -0.13 18.46
C VAL A 84 17.96 0.80 18.02
N TRP A 85 18.31 1.85 17.28
CA TRP A 85 17.35 2.83 16.76
C TRP A 85 17.01 2.52 15.30
N THR A 86 15.78 2.07 15.05
CA THR A 86 15.26 1.93 13.69
C THR A 86 14.40 3.13 13.33
N MET A 87 14.84 3.93 12.37
CA MET A 87 14.07 5.06 11.84
C MET A 87 13.54 4.74 10.44
N ASP A 88 12.23 4.92 10.23
CA ASP A 88 11.65 4.92 8.89
C ASP A 88 11.93 6.28 8.24
N LEU A 89 12.94 6.34 7.38
CA LEU A 89 13.21 7.50 6.55
C LEU A 89 12.16 7.53 5.43
N GLN A 90 10.96 8.00 5.74
CA GLN A 90 10.10 8.51 4.69
C GLN A 90 10.85 9.64 4.00
N SER A 91 11.06 9.50 2.68
CA SER A 91 11.49 10.59 1.81
C SER A 91 10.70 11.83 2.23
N VAL A 92 11.40 12.83 2.79
CA VAL A 92 10.79 14.12 3.11
C VAL A 92 10.15 14.58 1.82
N LEU A 93 8.81 14.51 1.77
CA LEU A 93 8.04 15.16 0.73
C LEU A 93 8.35 16.63 0.89
N THR A 94 9.35 17.12 0.15
CA THR A 94 9.56 18.55 -0.02
C THR A 94 8.19 19.07 -0.44
N CYS A 95 7.58 19.92 0.41
CA CYS A 95 6.23 20.46 0.22
C CYS A 95 5.94 20.66 -1.27
N PRO A 96 4.71 20.35 -1.75
CA PRO A 96 4.39 20.42 -3.16
C PRO A 96 4.90 21.75 -3.71
N LYS A 97 5.88 21.67 -4.60
CA LYS A 97 6.50 22.83 -5.22
C LYS A 97 5.47 23.36 -6.20
N THR A 98 4.50 24.13 -5.69
CA THR A 98 3.57 24.86 -6.51
C THR A 98 4.41 25.85 -7.31
N GLN A 99 4.54 25.63 -8.62
CA GLN A 99 4.86 26.73 -9.51
C GLN A 99 3.65 27.66 -9.47
N ALA A 100 3.60 28.52 -8.47
CA ALA A 100 2.65 29.62 -8.44
C ALA A 100 2.94 30.44 -9.70
N SER A 101 2.00 30.41 -10.64
CA SER A 101 2.08 31.26 -11.83
C SER A 101 2.11 32.71 -11.36
N ALA A 102 2.89 33.55 -12.03
CA ALA A 102 3.02 34.97 -11.70
C ALA A 102 1.66 35.72 -11.68
N LEU A 103 0.60 35.10 -12.22
CA LEU A 103 -0.81 35.51 -12.08
C LEU A 103 -1.29 35.68 -10.63
N TYR A 104 -0.65 35.03 -9.65
CA TYR A 104 -1.03 35.17 -8.24
C TYR A 104 -0.57 36.49 -7.60
N TYR A 105 0.38 37.20 -8.20
CA TYR A 105 0.81 38.50 -7.73
C TYR A 105 0.08 39.57 -8.54
N LYS A 106 -0.87 40.27 -7.91
CA LYS A 106 -1.34 41.56 -8.43
C LYS A 106 -0.15 42.53 -8.37
N PRO A 107 0.28 43.12 -9.49
CA PRO A 107 1.21 44.23 -9.44
C PRO A 107 0.52 45.40 -8.73
N ASN A 108 1.16 45.92 -7.67
CA ASN A 108 0.84 47.21 -7.07
C ASN A 108 1.41 48.34 -7.93
#